data_AF-A0A2I0IVH8-F1
#
_entry.id   AF-A0A2I0IVH8-F1
#
_cell.length_a   1.000
_cell.length_b   1.000
_cell.length_c   1.000
_cell.angle_alpha   90.00
_cell.angle_beta   90.00
_cell.angle_gamma   90.00
#
_symmetry.space_group_name_H-M   'P 1'
#
loop_
_entity.id
_entity.type
_entity.pdbx_description
1 polymer ?
#
loop_
_entity_poly.entity_id
_entity_poly.type
_entity_poly.pdbx_seq_one_letter_code
_entity_poly.pdbx_strand_id
1 'polypeptide(L)'
;MICSPLLPSMILEKVGLCIRISSKAESLFWRAERIFFLNGEQDLSSFLLVDLGIIKYPKYNCIITDQIFVDRVELLAYEEAIEVAQLIDEALEENDNEKVLRCISIADSQIDLPSSRVIGSLASSSAAFLLSFTASWIYSKVVLLGVSFLERERRYNYAINLLRRLLDCFTCDGRRGFWTLRLSVDLGHLGYLNESLSVAENGLLDPWIRAGSRMALQKRILRLAKPPRRWKVPPFSESINRKIKEVQVVGRPLNCEIGKKNRFYGEDGEQCGVEQLALQHYACEGRGWYGVHTESGIWLTIFGLLMWDVIFSDVPNVFCTRFQTAPLDLETSSFYPARKTLIETQLQRIHEGMAEEMLITSWESNFGTSCRGINWERHSLSDLRAAVSCVGGRCLASLCQNLCQDYRSWSSGMPDLLLWRFHGEYKGEAKLVEVKGPTDRLSEQQRAWLLLLMDMGFNVEVCKVSPPAKCS
;
A
#
# COMPACT_ATOMS: atom_id res chain seq x y z
N MET A 1 15.26 -2.09 46.58
CA MET A 1 14.24 -1.63 47.55
C MET A 1 13.25 -2.76 47.76
N ILE A 2 13.25 -3.35 48.95
CA ILE A 2 12.34 -4.45 49.31
C ILE A 2 11.00 -3.79 49.68
N CYS A 3 9.97 -3.95 48.85
CA CYS A 3 8.63 -3.47 49.17
C CYS A 3 8.13 -4.17 50.44
N SER A 4 7.69 -3.39 51.43
CA SER A 4 7.09 -3.91 52.66
C SER A 4 5.85 -4.76 52.33
N PRO A 5 5.72 -5.99 52.85
CA PRO A 5 4.58 -6.86 52.61
C PRO A 5 3.24 -6.31 53.14
N LEU A 6 3.26 -5.20 53.90
CA LEU A 6 2.07 -4.49 54.37
C LEU A 6 1.33 -3.70 53.29
N LEU A 7 2.04 -3.22 52.26
CA LEU A 7 1.44 -2.37 51.24
C LEU A 7 0.43 -3.14 50.35
N PRO A 8 0.74 -4.35 49.84
CA PRO A 8 -0.22 -5.14 49.07
C PRO A 8 -1.49 -5.49 49.86
N SER A 9 -1.38 -5.80 51.15
CA SER A 9 -2.53 -6.14 52.00
C SER A 9 -3.45 -4.94 52.25
N MET A 10 -2.89 -3.75 52.49
CA MET A 10 -3.67 -2.51 52.65
C MET A 10 -4.38 -2.12 51.34
N ILE A 11 -3.73 -2.35 50.20
CA ILE A 11 -4.34 -2.10 48.88
C ILE A 11 -5.51 -3.07 48.67
N LEU A 12 -5.34 -4.37 48.91
CA LEU A 12 -6.41 -5.36 48.74
C LEU A 12 -7.62 -5.06 49.64
N GLU A 13 -7.39 -4.63 50.88
CA GLU A 13 -8.46 -4.24 51.81
C GLU A 13 -9.27 -3.02 51.30
N LYS A 14 -8.61 -2.07 50.63
CA LYS A 14 -9.27 -0.89 50.06
C LYS A 14 -9.97 -1.16 48.72
N VAL A 15 -9.39 -2.01 47.88
CA VAL A 15 -9.90 -2.27 46.53
C VAL A 15 -11.11 -3.23 46.58
N GLY A 16 -11.16 -4.14 47.55
CA GLY A 16 -12.26 -5.09 47.69
C GLY A 16 -12.21 -6.22 46.66
N LEU A 17 -13.37 -6.82 46.37
CA LEU A 17 -13.47 -7.97 45.46
C LEU A 17 -13.17 -7.56 44.01
N CYS A 18 -12.08 -8.10 43.47
CA CYS A 18 -11.71 -7.94 42.06
C CYS A 18 -11.91 -9.25 41.31
N ILE A 19 -12.35 -9.13 40.06
CA ILE A 19 -12.42 -10.24 39.12
C ILE A 19 -11.39 -9.96 38.01
N ARG A 20 -10.61 -10.97 37.66
CA ARG A 20 -9.69 -10.93 36.52
C ARG A 20 -9.89 -12.19 35.69
N ILE A 21 -9.95 -12.03 34.38
CA ILE A 21 -9.96 -13.17 33.45
C ILE A 21 -8.66 -13.95 33.62
N SER A 22 -8.73 -15.28 33.59
CA SER A 22 -7.52 -16.10 33.66
C SER A 22 -6.68 -15.94 32.40
N SER A 23 -5.35 -15.84 32.53
CA SER A 23 -4.44 -15.72 31.38
C SER A 23 -4.56 -16.89 30.39
N LYS A 24 -4.94 -18.08 30.87
CA LYS A 24 -5.21 -19.25 30.03
C LYS A 24 -6.43 -19.05 29.13
N ALA A 25 -7.50 -18.47 29.65
CA ALA A 25 -8.70 -18.18 28.88
C ALA A 25 -8.42 -17.08 27.85
N GLU A 26 -7.73 -16.02 28.27
CA GLU A 26 -7.30 -14.95 27.37
C GLU A 26 -6.46 -15.49 26.21
N SER A 27 -5.39 -16.25 26.48
CA SER A 27 -4.56 -16.87 25.43
C SER A 27 -5.35 -17.81 24.49
N LEU A 28 -6.38 -18.48 25.00
CA LEU A 28 -7.23 -19.34 24.17
C LEU A 28 -8.08 -18.52 23.19
N PHE A 29 -8.72 -17.44 23.65
CA PHE A 29 -9.55 -16.59 22.80
C PHE A 29 -8.73 -15.81 21.79
N TRP A 30 -7.58 -15.24 22.20
CA TRP A 30 -6.65 -14.60 21.28
C TRP A 30 -6.21 -15.52 20.14
N ARG A 31 -5.90 -16.79 20.45
CA ARG A 31 -5.56 -17.79 19.44
C ARG A 31 -6.75 -18.10 18.52
N ALA A 32 -7.94 -18.26 19.09
CA ALA A 32 -9.15 -18.53 18.32
C ALA A 32 -9.49 -17.38 17.35
N GLU A 33 -9.45 -16.13 17.83
CA GLU A 33 -9.66 -14.93 17.02
C GLU A 33 -8.65 -14.84 15.88
N ARG A 34 -7.37 -15.06 16.16
CA ARG A 34 -6.32 -15.01 15.15
C ARG A 34 -6.48 -16.06 14.05
N ILE A 35 -6.88 -17.29 14.41
CA ILE A 35 -7.16 -18.34 13.43
C ILE A 35 -8.43 -18.01 12.61
N PHE A 36 -9.41 -17.34 13.22
CA PHE A 36 -10.66 -17.01 12.57
C PHE A 36 -10.53 -15.82 11.60
N PHE A 37 -9.94 -14.71 12.04
CA PHE A 37 -9.85 -13.49 11.23
C PHE A 37 -8.61 -13.45 10.33
N LEU A 38 -7.53 -14.14 10.72
CA LEU A 38 -6.25 -14.14 9.99
C LEU A 38 -5.69 -12.72 9.77
N ASN A 39 -6.08 -11.78 10.62
CA ASN A 39 -5.56 -10.41 10.65
C ASN A 39 -5.67 -9.86 12.07
N GLY A 40 -4.98 -8.74 12.33
CA GLY A 40 -5.00 -8.06 13.64
C GLY A 40 -5.95 -6.88 13.72
N GLU A 41 -6.75 -6.62 12.68
CA GLU A 41 -7.68 -5.47 12.63
C GLU A 41 -9.06 -5.82 13.18
N GLN A 42 -9.42 -7.11 13.18
CA GLN A 42 -10.72 -7.61 13.62
C GLN A 42 -10.62 -8.34 14.95
N ASP A 43 -11.64 -8.15 15.79
CA ASP A 43 -11.83 -8.82 17.07
C ASP A 43 -13.27 -9.38 17.18
N LEU A 44 -13.64 -9.89 18.37
CA LEU A 44 -14.98 -10.40 18.63
C LEU A 44 -16.10 -9.36 18.47
N SER A 45 -15.80 -8.06 18.54
CA SER A 45 -16.81 -7.01 18.31
C SER A 45 -17.31 -7.03 16.86
N SER A 46 -16.53 -7.57 15.92
CA SER A 46 -16.94 -7.75 14.52
C SER A 46 -18.23 -8.55 14.38
N PHE A 47 -18.47 -9.55 15.25
CA PHE A 47 -19.72 -10.32 15.24
C PHE A 47 -20.91 -9.44 15.65
N LEU A 48 -20.75 -8.64 16.71
CA LEU A 48 -21.78 -7.72 17.17
C LEU A 48 -22.10 -6.65 16.11
N LEU A 49 -21.09 -6.12 15.42
CA LEU A 49 -21.29 -5.13 14.36
C LEU A 49 -22.09 -5.69 13.18
N VAL A 50 -21.94 -6.99 12.88
CA VAL A 50 -22.76 -7.69 11.88
C VAL A 50 -24.18 -7.91 12.38
N ASP A 51 -24.35 -8.38 13.61
CA ASP A 51 -25.67 -8.64 14.21
C ASP A 51 -26.50 -7.34 14.37
N LEU A 52 -25.83 -6.23 14.64
CA LEU A 52 -26.44 -4.89 14.68
C LEU A 52 -26.71 -4.31 13.27
N GLY A 53 -26.26 -4.98 12.21
CA GLY A 53 -26.40 -4.51 10.83
C GLY A 53 -25.54 -3.29 10.48
N ILE A 54 -24.54 -2.97 11.30
CA ILE A 54 -23.61 -1.84 11.08
C ILE A 54 -22.60 -2.21 9.99
N ILE A 55 -22.11 -3.45 9.99
CA ILE A 55 -21.18 -3.97 8.98
C ILE A 55 -21.87 -5.07 8.18
N LYS A 56 -21.70 -5.01 6.85
CA LYS A 56 -22.18 -6.02 5.91
C LYS A 56 -21.00 -6.58 5.13
N TYR A 57 -20.79 -7.89 5.19
CA TYR A 57 -19.75 -8.56 4.41
C TYR A 57 -20.26 -9.04 3.04
N PRO A 58 -19.37 -9.16 2.03
CA PRO A 58 -19.74 -9.64 0.72
C PRO A 58 -20.12 -11.12 0.75
N LYS A 59 -20.91 -11.54 -0.25
CA LYS A 59 -21.34 -12.93 -0.40
C LYS A 59 -20.36 -13.66 -1.31
N TYR A 60 -19.78 -14.74 -0.81
CA TYR A 60 -18.85 -15.61 -1.52
C TYR A 60 -18.85 -17.01 -0.87
N ASN A 61 -18.30 -18.01 -1.55
CA ASN A 61 -18.17 -19.36 -1.02
C ASN A 61 -16.80 -19.58 -0.36
N CYS A 62 -16.79 -20.15 0.84
CA CYS A 62 -15.55 -20.60 1.48
C CYS A 62 -15.21 -22.01 0.98
N ILE A 63 -14.28 -22.12 0.03
CA ILE A 63 -13.81 -23.39 -0.53
C ILE A 63 -12.45 -23.71 0.10
N ILE A 64 -12.47 -24.41 1.24
CA ILE A 64 -11.26 -24.71 2.01
C ILE A 64 -10.77 -26.11 1.63
N THR A 65 -9.60 -26.19 0.99
CA THR A 65 -8.92 -27.44 0.64
C THR A 65 -7.62 -27.63 1.40
N ASP A 66 -6.93 -26.53 1.73
CA ASP A 66 -5.63 -26.53 2.37
C ASP A 66 -5.68 -25.91 3.77
N GLN A 67 -4.85 -26.44 4.68
CA GLN A 67 -4.66 -25.86 6.00
C GLN A 67 -3.56 -24.79 5.97
N ILE A 68 -3.84 -23.65 6.59
CA ILE A 68 -2.87 -22.55 6.74
C ILE A 68 -1.67 -23.00 7.57
N PHE A 69 -1.93 -23.53 8.77
CA PHE A 69 -0.93 -24.11 9.65
C PHE A 69 -0.99 -25.64 9.59
N VAL A 70 0.13 -26.32 9.40
CA VAL A 70 0.20 -27.80 9.37
C VAL A 70 -0.14 -28.38 10.73
N ASP A 71 0.42 -27.78 11.78
CA ASP A 71 0.33 -28.29 13.13
C ASP A 71 0.36 -27.15 14.16
N ARG A 72 0.23 -27.55 15.42
CA ARG A 72 0.26 -26.62 16.55
C ARG A 72 1.62 -25.93 16.70
N VAL A 73 2.72 -26.58 16.31
CA VAL A 73 4.07 -26.03 16.48
C VAL A 73 4.26 -24.85 15.54
N GLU A 74 3.86 -24.97 14.28
CA GLU A 74 3.92 -23.89 13.29
C GLU A 74 3.06 -22.69 13.71
N LEU A 75 1.84 -22.96 14.19
CA LEU A 75 0.98 -21.92 14.74
C LEU A 75 1.67 -21.19 15.91
N LEU A 76 2.16 -21.92 16.91
CA LEU A 76 2.80 -21.32 18.09
C LEU A 76 4.04 -20.52 17.72
N ALA A 77 4.84 -20.98 16.76
CA ALA A 77 5.99 -20.22 16.26
C ALA A 77 5.55 -18.92 15.56
N TYR A 78 4.45 -18.95 14.80
CA TYR A 78 3.85 -17.74 14.24
C TYR A 78 3.34 -16.79 15.33
N GLU A 79 2.76 -17.31 16.41
CA GLU A 79 2.33 -16.52 17.56
C GLU A 79 3.50 -15.80 18.23
N GLU A 80 4.58 -16.54 18.52
CA GLU A 80 5.82 -16.00 19.12
C GLU A 80 6.45 -14.93 18.24
N ALA A 81 6.46 -15.12 16.91
CA ALA A 81 6.98 -14.11 16.00
C ALA A 81 6.18 -12.79 16.04
N ILE A 82 4.85 -12.88 16.21
CA ILE A 82 3.98 -11.69 16.39
C ILE A 82 4.28 -11.00 17.73
N GLU A 83 4.48 -11.75 18.81
CA GLU A 83 4.86 -11.18 20.11
C GLU A 83 6.19 -10.42 20.00
N VAL A 84 7.20 -10.99 19.32
CA VAL A 84 8.46 -10.28 19.06
C VAL A 84 8.25 -9.01 18.22
N ALA A 85 7.32 -9.03 17.26
CA ALA A 85 6.98 -7.86 16.47
C ALA A 85 6.33 -6.74 17.32
N GLN A 86 5.46 -7.10 18.25
CA GLN A 86 4.89 -6.14 19.21
C GLN A 86 5.95 -5.57 20.15
N LEU A 87 6.83 -6.43 20.68
CA LEU A 87 7.90 -6.01 21.59
C LEU A 87 8.89 -5.02 20.96
N ILE A 88 9.21 -5.16 19.66
CA ILE A 88 10.09 -4.18 19.00
C ILE A 88 9.39 -2.83 18.80
N ASP A 89 8.09 -2.83 18.49
CA ASP A 89 7.30 -1.59 18.35
C ASP A 89 7.24 -0.85 19.69
N GLU A 90 6.90 -1.54 20.79
CA GLU A 90 6.91 -0.99 22.15
C GLU A 90 8.30 -0.47 22.54
N ALA A 91 9.36 -1.24 22.27
CA ALA A 91 10.72 -0.84 22.59
C ALA A 91 11.16 0.41 21.81
N LEU A 92 10.69 0.61 20.57
CA LEU A 92 10.96 1.81 19.80
C LEU A 92 10.23 3.04 20.38
N GLU A 93 8.99 2.87 20.85
CA GLU A 93 8.23 3.92 21.52
C GLU A 93 8.87 4.32 22.86
N GLU A 94 9.32 3.33 23.64
CA GLU A 94 10.04 3.51 24.90
C GLU A 94 11.49 4.03 24.71
N ASN A 95 12.01 4.04 23.48
CA ASN A 95 13.42 4.29 23.15
C ASN A 95 14.39 3.33 23.86
N ASP A 96 13.97 2.08 24.09
CA ASP A 96 14.80 1.02 24.66
C ASP A 96 15.64 0.33 23.58
N ASN A 97 16.82 0.90 23.32
CA ASN A 97 17.74 0.41 22.29
C ASN A 97 18.22 -1.03 22.54
N GLU A 98 18.30 -1.49 23.81
CA GLU A 98 18.77 -2.84 24.13
C GLU A 98 17.70 -3.88 23.76
N LYS A 99 16.44 -3.62 24.12
CA LYS A 99 15.31 -4.46 23.71
C LYS A 99 15.18 -4.52 22.19
N VAL A 100 15.33 -3.39 21.49
CA VAL A 100 15.30 -3.35 20.02
C VAL A 100 16.38 -4.28 19.44
N LEU A 101 17.63 -4.16 19.88
CA LEU A 101 18.72 -5.01 19.40
C LEU A 101 18.49 -6.50 19.71
N ARG A 102 17.89 -6.82 20.86
CA ARG A 102 17.54 -8.19 21.22
C ARG A 102 16.46 -8.76 20.31
N CYS A 103 15.41 -7.99 20.01
CA CYS A 103 14.36 -8.41 19.08
C CYS A 103 14.91 -8.65 17.67
N ILE A 104 15.81 -7.76 17.20
CA ILE A 104 16.50 -7.93 15.92
C ILE A 104 17.31 -9.23 15.90
N SER A 105 18.08 -9.51 16.96
CA SER A 105 18.90 -10.72 17.06
C SER A 105 18.06 -12.00 17.04
N ILE A 106 16.96 -12.03 17.81
CA ILE A 106 16.02 -13.14 17.81
C ILE A 106 15.45 -13.33 16.41
N ALA A 107 14.90 -12.27 15.81
CA ALA A 107 14.29 -12.35 14.49
C ALA A 107 15.28 -12.80 13.41
N ASP A 108 16.50 -12.24 13.38
CA ASP A 108 17.55 -12.65 12.44
C ASP A 108 17.88 -14.13 12.58
N SER A 109 17.99 -14.65 13.81
CA SER A 109 18.29 -16.06 14.05
C SER A 109 17.19 -17.02 13.58
N GLN A 110 15.94 -16.57 13.51
CA GLN A 110 14.76 -17.36 13.14
C GLN A 110 14.35 -17.19 11.67
N ILE A 111 14.99 -16.28 10.93
CA ILE A 111 14.80 -16.20 9.48
C ILE A 111 15.57 -17.36 8.84
N ASP A 112 14.80 -18.33 8.37
CA ASP A 112 15.28 -19.48 7.61
C ASP A 112 15.05 -19.34 6.10
N LEU A 113 15.82 -20.12 5.34
CA LEU A 113 15.53 -20.36 3.92
C LEU A 113 14.15 -20.99 3.77
N PRO A 114 13.43 -20.69 2.68
CA PRO A 114 12.06 -21.16 2.49
C PRO A 114 12.03 -22.68 2.46
N SER A 115 11.15 -23.27 3.26
CA SER A 115 10.97 -24.73 3.30
C SER A 115 10.51 -25.26 1.94
N SER A 116 10.73 -26.55 1.67
CA SER A 116 10.31 -27.21 0.43
C SER A 116 8.80 -27.04 0.13
N ARG A 117 7.96 -26.92 1.17
CA ARG A 117 6.52 -26.65 1.07
C ARG A 117 6.24 -25.25 0.54
N VAL A 118 6.96 -24.24 1.07
CA VAL A 118 6.87 -22.86 0.60
C VAL A 118 7.31 -22.77 -0.87
N ILE A 119 8.42 -23.42 -1.22
CA ILE A 119 8.91 -23.49 -2.60
C ILE A 119 7.89 -24.17 -3.52
N GLY A 120 7.25 -25.26 -3.07
CA GLY A 120 6.20 -25.96 -3.80
C GLY A 120 4.95 -25.09 -4.04
N SER A 121 4.48 -24.37 -3.02
CA SER A 121 3.33 -23.46 -3.11
C SER A 121 3.60 -22.24 -4.01
N LEU A 122 4.83 -21.74 -4.01
CA LEU A 122 5.29 -20.68 -4.91
C LEU A 122 5.35 -21.16 -6.36
N ALA A 123 5.76 -22.42 -6.58
CA ALA A 123 5.86 -23.02 -7.91
C ALA A 123 4.50 -23.36 -8.53
N SER A 124 3.49 -23.71 -7.73
CA SER A 124 2.14 -24.03 -8.22
C SER A 124 1.26 -22.79 -8.43
N SER A 125 1.74 -21.57 -8.15
CA SER A 125 0.94 -20.33 -8.10
C SER A 125 -0.24 -20.39 -7.11
N SER A 126 -0.41 -21.49 -6.39
CA SER A 126 -1.48 -21.67 -5.42
C SER A 126 -0.94 -21.26 -4.06
N ALA A 127 -1.35 -20.06 -3.65
CA ALA A 127 -1.27 -19.56 -2.28
C ALA A 127 0.04 -18.88 -1.84
N ALA A 128 0.58 -17.98 -2.67
CA ALA A 128 1.64 -17.03 -2.27
C ALA A 128 1.27 -16.22 -1.01
N PHE A 129 -0.02 -16.01 -0.75
CA PHE A 129 -0.51 -15.34 0.46
C PHE A 129 -0.22 -16.13 1.75
N LEU A 130 -0.06 -17.45 1.69
CA LEU A 130 0.23 -18.28 2.87
C LEU A 130 1.58 -17.95 3.51
N LEU A 131 2.52 -17.41 2.73
CA LEU A 131 3.77 -16.89 3.25
C LEU A 131 3.54 -15.89 4.39
N SER A 132 2.49 -15.08 4.30
CA SER A 132 2.18 -14.07 5.31
C SER A 132 1.76 -14.65 6.67
N PHE A 133 1.42 -15.95 6.71
CA PHE A 133 1.07 -16.72 7.89
C PHE A 133 2.20 -17.61 8.40
N THR A 134 3.46 -17.24 8.11
CA THR A 134 4.64 -17.96 8.62
C THR A 134 5.43 -17.11 9.61
N ALA A 135 6.06 -17.76 10.59
CA ALA A 135 6.91 -17.08 11.57
C ALA A 135 8.05 -16.30 10.89
N SER A 136 8.72 -16.93 9.92
CA SER A 136 9.80 -16.32 9.13
C SER A 136 9.35 -15.02 8.44
N TRP A 137 8.14 -14.98 7.87
CA TRP A 137 7.59 -13.75 7.29
C TRP A 137 7.39 -12.63 8.32
N ILE A 138 6.93 -12.94 9.53
CA ILE A 138 6.78 -11.94 10.59
C ILE A 138 8.15 -11.46 11.06
N TYR A 139 9.11 -12.37 11.30
CA TYR A 139 10.49 -12.00 11.65
C TYR A 139 11.16 -11.14 10.57
N SER A 140 10.87 -11.35 9.28
CA SER A 140 11.36 -10.48 8.22
C SER A 140 10.88 -9.02 8.36
N LYS A 141 9.69 -8.79 8.92
CA LYS A 141 9.19 -7.44 9.22
C LYS A 141 9.94 -6.84 10.40
N VAL A 142 10.19 -7.64 11.45
CA VAL A 142 11.00 -7.22 12.61
C VAL A 142 12.42 -6.83 12.17
N VAL A 143 13.07 -7.64 11.34
CA VAL A 143 14.39 -7.34 10.80
C VAL A 143 14.37 -6.08 9.93
N LEU A 144 13.34 -5.87 9.11
CA LEU A 144 13.20 -4.66 8.31
C LEU A 144 13.04 -3.39 9.18
N LEU A 145 12.28 -3.47 10.26
CA LEU A 145 12.18 -2.39 11.24
C LEU A 145 13.53 -2.15 11.93
N GLY A 146 14.23 -3.23 12.27
CA GLY A 146 15.60 -3.20 12.79
C GLY A 146 16.61 -2.54 11.86
N VAL A 147 16.53 -2.77 10.56
CA VAL A 147 17.33 -2.07 9.54
C VAL A 147 17.09 -0.56 9.65
N SER A 148 15.83 -0.12 9.70
CA SER A 148 15.48 1.30 9.82
C SER A 148 16.05 1.93 11.10
N PHE A 149 15.99 1.20 12.22
CA PHE A 149 16.61 1.61 13.48
C PHE A 149 18.15 1.74 13.35
N LEU A 150 18.83 0.74 12.78
CA LEU A 150 20.28 0.75 12.60
C LEU A 150 20.76 1.87 11.67
N GLU A 151 20.00 2.14 10.61
CA GLU A 151 20.26 3.26 9.70
C GLU A 151 20.18 4.61 10.43
N ARG A 152 19.17 4.79 11.31
CA ARG A 152 19.03 6.00 12.16
C ARG A 152 20.24 6.17 13.09
N GLU A 153 20.72 5.08 13.67
CA GLU A 153 21.93 5.04 14.51
C GLU A 153 23.24 5.09 13.68
N ARG A 154 23.16 5.24 12.35
CA ARG A 154 24.31 5.23 11.41
C ARG A 154 25.14 3.95 11.46
N ARG A 155 24.56 2.84 11.91
CA ARG A 155 25.17 1.50 11.98
C ARG A 155 25.01 0.74 10.66
N TYR A 156 25.41 1.37 9.54
CA TYR A 156 25.15 0.88 8.18
C TYR A 156 25.73 -0.52 7.91
N ASN A 157 26.88 -0.89 8.50
CA ASN A 157 27.45 -2.23 8.33
C ASN A 157 26.48 -3.34 8.80
N TYR A 158 25.81 -3.13 9.93
CA TYR A 158 24.84 -4.10 10.45
C TYR A 158 23.56 -4.12 9.60
N ALA A 159 23.07 -2.93 9.19
CA ALA A 159 21.92 -2.81 8.30
C ALA A 159 22.14 -3.54 6.96
N ILE A 160 23.32 -3.38 6.35
CA ILE A 160 23.71 -4.07 5.10
C ILE A 160 23.68 -5.59 5.26
N ASN A 161 24.19 -6.12 6.38
CA ASN A 161 24.18 -7.57 6.61
C ASN A 161 22.75 -8.11 6.71
N LEU A 162 21.87 -7.43 7.45
CA LEU A 162 20.46 -7.81 7.56
C LEU A 162 19.73 -7.70 6.20
N LEU A 163 20.00 -6.65 5.43
CA LEU A 163 19.42 -6.47 4.10
C LEU A 163 19.85 -7.56 3.10
N ARG A 164 21.12 -7.97 3.13
CA ARG A 164 21.61 -9.11 2.36
C ARG A 164 20.89 -10.40 2.79
N ARG A 165 20.80 -10.65 4.09
CA ARG A 165 20.10 -11.82 4.62
C ARG A 165 18.63 -11.87 4.19
N LEU A 166 17.91 -10.74 4.25
CA LEU A 166 16.53 -10.64 3.74
C LEU A 166 16.45 -10.99 2.24
N LEU A 167 17.37 -10.48 1.42
CA LEU A 167 17.41 -10.77 -0.01
C LEU A 167 17.77 -12.23 -0.32
N ASP A 168 18.57 -12.88 0.52
CA ASP A 168 18.94 -14.29 0.34
C ASP A 168 17.81 -15.24 0.77
N CYS A 169 17.12 -14.95 1.87
CA CYS A 169 16.05 -15.80 2.40
C CYS A 169 14.71 -15.62 1.68
N PHE A 170 14.38 -14.44 1.16
CA PHE A 170 13.08 -14.15 0.55
C PHE A 170 13.22 -13.87 -0.93
N THR A 171 13.39 -14.93 -1.74
CA THR A 171 13.61 -14.84 -3.19
C THR A 171 12.37 -14.42 -3.99
N CYS A 172 11.17 -14.59 -3.43
CA CYS A 172 9.89 -14.30 -4.08
C CYS A 172 9.01 -13.37 -3.22
N ASP A 173 9.46 -12.14 -2.97
CA ASP A 173 8.78 -11.17 -2.11
C ASP A 173 8.69 -9.79 -2.78
N GLY A 174 7.52 -9.15 -2.75
CA GLY A 174 7.33 -7.80 -3.29
C GLY A 174 8.14 -6.72 -2.56
N ARG A 175 8.60 -6.97 -1.33
CA ARG A 175 9.44 -6.05 -0.55
C ARG A 175 10.89 -6.02 -1.01
N ARG A 176 11.33 -6.95 -1.86
CA ARG A 176 12.71 -7.01 -2.40
C ARG A 176 13.15 -5.69 -3.03
N GLY A 177 12.25 -5.01 -3.74
CA GLY A 177 12.54 -3.71 -4.34
C GLY A 177 12.95 -2.65 -3.33
N PHE A 178 12.31 -2.64 -2.16
CA PHE A 178 12.68 -1.76 -1.05
C PHE A 178 14.03 -2.16 -0.45
N TRP A 179 14.24 -3.45 -0.16
CA TRP A 179 15.49 -3.95 0.42
C TRP A 179 16.70 -3.69 -0.48
N THR A 180 16.60 -3.98 -1.78
CA THR A 180 17.68 -3.72 -2.74
C THR A 180 18.00 -2.23 -2.85
N LEU A 181 16.98 -1.37 -2.82
CA LEU A 181 17.18 0.07 -2.80
C LEU A 181 17.92 0.51 -1.53
N ARG A 182 17.49 0.07 -0.35
CA ARG A 182 18.14 0.37 0.93
C ARG A 182 19.58 -0.13 0.97
N LEU A 183 19.82 -1.37 0.53
CA LEU A 183 21.16 -1.95 0.46
C LEU A 183 22.10 -1.10 -0.40
N SER A 184 21.63 -0.70 -1.58
CA SER A 184 22.39 0.18 -2.47
C SER A 184 22.64 1.55 -1.81
N VAL A 185 21.65 2.11 -1.10
CA VAL A 185 21.79 3.38 -0.35
C VAL A 185 22.87 3.29 0.73
N ASP A 186 22.80 2.26 1.58
CA ASP A 186 23.69 2.08 2.71
C ASP A 186 25.14 1.81 2.30
N LEU A 187 25.35 1.03 1.23
CA LEU A 187 26.68 0.87 0.61
C LEU A 187 27.24 2.23 0.15
N GLY A 188 26.38 3.12 -0.34
CA GLY A 188 26.75 4.48 -0.67
C GLY A 188 27.20 5.32 0.53
N HIS A 189 26.55 5.16 1.69
CA HIS A 189 26.94 5.84 2.93
C HIS A 189 28.33 5.42 3.42
N LEU A 190 28.73 4.18 3.15
CA LEU A 190 30.08 3.66 3.46
C LEU A 190 31.13 3.95 2.38
N GLY A 191 30.76 4.63 1.28
CA GLY A 191 31.67 4.98 0.19
C GLY A 191 31.89 3.86 -0.83
N TYR A 192 31.22 2.71 -0.71
CA TYR A 192 31.30 1.60 -1.67
C TYR A 192 30.45 1.85 -2.92
N LEU A 193 30.78 2.91 -3.68
CA LEU A 193 29.97 3.40 -4.79
C LEU A 193 29.82 2.42 -5.95
N ASN A 194 30.87 1.64 -6.25
CA ASN A 194 30.82 0.63 -7.32
C ASN A 194 29.91 -0.54 -6.94
N GLU A 195 29.96 -0.97 -5.67
CA GLU A 195 29.09 -2.02 -5.16
C GLU A 195 27.64 -1.53 -5.08
N SER A 196 27.42 -0.32 -4.57
CA SER A 196 26.13 0.36 -4.58
C SER A 196 25.52 0.41 -5.98
N LEU A 197 26.32 0.76 -7.00
CA LEU A 197 25.86 0.74 -8.40
C LEU A 197 25.53 -0.68 -8.88
N SER A 198 26.39 -1.66 -8.62
CA SER A 198 26.19 -3.06 -8.99
C SER A 198 24.89 -3.64 -8.40
N VAL A 199 24.64 -3.39 -7.10
CA VAL A 199 23.40 -3.79 -6.43
C VAL A 199 22.18 -3.17 -7.11
N ALA A 200 22.26 -1.89 -7.49
CA ALA A 200 21.14 -1.23 -8.16
C ALA A 200 20.90 -1.79 -9.58
N GLU A 201 21.97 -2.02 -10.35
CA GLU A 201 21.90 -2.62 -11.70
C GLU A 201 21.31 -4.03 -11.65
N ASN A 202 21.80 -4.88 -10.74
CA ASN A 202 21.29 -6.23 -10.54
C ASN A 202 19.83 -6.25 -10.06
N GLY A 203 19.45 -5.27 -9.22
CA GLY A 203 18.06 -5.11 -8.79
C GLY A 203 17.08 -4.90 -9.94
N LEU A 204 17.49 -4.26 -11.05
CA LEU A 204 16.59 -4.10 -12.19
C LEU A 204 16.32 -5.40 -12.96
N LEU A 205 17.15 -6.42 -12.75
CA LEU A 205 16.99 -7.77 -13.31
C LEU A 205 16.04 -8.64 -12.45
N ASP A 206 15.76 -8.23 -11.22
CA ASP A 206 14.88 -8.96 -10.31
C ASP A 206 13.40 -8.74 -10.68
N PRO A 207 12.63 -9.80 -10.99
CA PRO A 207 11.23 -9.69 -11.42
C PRO A 207 10.28 -9.22 -10.30
N TRP A 208 10.71 -9.26 -9.04
CA TRP A 208 9.92 -8.82 -7.89
C TRP A 208 10.07 -7.34 -7.57
N ILE A 209 10.91 -6.61 -8.31
CA ILE A 209 11.15 -5.18 -8.11
C ILE A 209 10.24 -4.36 -9.03
N ARG A 210 9.27 -3.68 -8.42
CA ARG A 210 8.12 -3.08 -9.11
C ARG A 210 7.91 -1.60 -8.75
N ALA A 211 7.02 -0.94 -9.49
CA ALA A 211 6.51 0.41 -9.26
C ALA A 211 7.56 1.43 -8.77
N GLY A 212 7.31 2.10 -7.64
CA GLY A 212 8.18 3.13 -7.08
C GLY A 212 9.59 2.65 -6.73
N SER A 213 9.77 1.41 -6.25
CA SER A 213 11.10 0.86 -5.96
C SER A 213 11.93 0.71 -7.24
N ARG A 214 11.30 0.25 -8.33
CA ARG A 214 11.96 0.16 -9.64
C ARG A 214 12.37 1.55 -10.14
N MET A 215 11.49 2.54 -10.04
CA MET A 215 11.78 3.94 -10.40
C MET A 215 12.95 4.50 -9.59
N ALA A 216 12.96 4.28 -8.28
CA ALA A 216 14.01 4.73 -7.37
C ALA A 216 15.39 4.14 -7.75
N LEU A 217 15.44 2.84 -8.05
CA LEU A 217 16.65 2.16 -8.49
C LEU A 217 17.15 2.69 -9.84
N GLN A 218 16.26 2.87 -10.81
CA GLN A 218 16.64 3.42 -12.11
C GLN A 218 17.23 4.83 -11.99
N LYS A 219 16.62 5.73 -11.20
CA LYS A 219 17.17 7.08 -10.95
C LYS A 219 18.49 7.02 -10.20
N ARG A 220 18.63 6.08 -9.26
CA ARG A 220 19.89 5.86 -8.55
C ARG A 220 21.01 5.43 -9.52
N ILE A 221 20.73 4.54 -10.46
CA ILE A 221 21.67 4.14 -11.52
C ILE A 221 22.07 5.37 -12.34
N LEU A 222 21.12 6.17 -12.84
CA LEU A 222 21.45 7.38 -13.61
C LEU A 222 22.35 8.37 -12.85
N ARG A 223 22.20 8.45 -11.53
CA ARG A 223 23.06 9.28 -10.68
C ARG A 223 24.47 8.72 -10.51
N LEU A 224 24.60 7.40 -10.31
CA LEU A 224 25.87 6.72 -10.00
C LEU A 224 26.68 6.32 -11.24
N ALA A 225 26.00 5.95 -12.33
CA ALA A 225 26.55 5.48 -13.61
C ALA A 225 27.10 6.63 -14.47
N LYS A 226 27.78 7.60 -13.86
CA LYS A 226 28.48 8.68 -14.57
C LYS A 226 29.94 8.28 -14.84
N PRO A 227 30.57 8.81 -15.90
CA PRO A 227 32.00 8.59 -16.15
C PRO A 227 32.84 8.97 -14.92
N PRO A 228 33.91 8.21 -14.59
CA PRO A 228 34.46 7.09 -15.37
C PRO A 228 33.80 5.71 -15.07
N ARG A 229 32.77 5.61 -14.22
CA ARG A 229 32.18 4.32 -13.81
C ARG A 229 31.41 3.62 -14.92
N ARG A 230 30.62 4.40 -15.67
CA ARG A 230 29.88 3.95 -16.85
C ARG A 230 29.90 5.08 -17.89
N TRP A 231 30.10 4.69 -19.15
CA TRP A 231 30.10 5.62 -20.30
C TRP A 231 28.81 5.55 -21.11
N LYS A 232 28.13 4.39 -21.09
CA LYS A 232 26.87 4.17 -21.80
C LYS A 232 25.70 4.58 -20.91
N VAL A 233 24.84 5.45 -21.43
CA VAL A 233 23.59 5.82 -20.77
C VAL A 233 22.59 4.66 -20.91
N PRO A 234 21.89 4.26 -19.82
CA PRO A 234 20.88 3.20 -19.88
C PRO A 234 19.69 3.56 -20.79
N PRO A 235 19.07 2.58 -21.48
CA PRO A 235 17.98 2.83 -22.43
C PRO A 235 16.71 3.39 -21.76
N PHE A 236 16.45 3.03 -20.51
CA PHE A 236 15.30 3.55 -19.75
C PHE A 236 15.42 5.03 -19.37
N SER A 237 16.58 5.66 -19.61
CA SER A 237 16.81 7.08 -19.28
C SER A 237 15.80 8.01 -19.94
N GLU A 238 15.41 7.73 -21.19
CA GLU A 238 14.45 8.54 -21.94
C GLU A 238 13.05 8.48 -21.32
N SER A 239 12.58 7.27 -20.98
CA SER A 239 11.27 7.06 -20.33
C SER A 239 11.19 7.78 -18.98
N ILE A 240 12.23 7.68 -18.15
CA ILE A 240 12.25 8.31 -16.82
C ILE A 240 12.30 9.83 -16.91
N ASN A 241 13.02 10.36 -17.88
CA ASN A 241 13.16 11.80 -18.10
C ASN A 241 12.06 12.38 -18.98
N ARG A 242 11.06 11.57 -19.38
CA ARG A 242 9.91 12.05 -20.14
C ARG A 242 9.27 13.24 -19.41
N LYS A 243 9.09 14.33 -20.15
CA LYS A 243 8.53 15.55 -19.61
C LYS A 243 7.04 15.34 -19.32
N ILE A 244 6.68 15.47 -18.06
CA ILE A 244 5.28 15.52 -17.62
C ILE A 244 4.83 16.98 -17.74
N LYS A 245 3.61 17.22 -18.22
CA LYS A 245 3.09 18.57 -18.36
C LYS A 245 2.94 19.20 -16.97
N GLU A 246 3.49 20.39 -16.78
CA GLU A 246 3.43 21.13 -15.52
C GLU A 246 2.62 22.41 -15.71
N VAL A 247 1.74 22.70 -14.74
CA VAL A 247 0.94 23.93 -14.65
C VAL A 247 1.33 24.65 -13.38
N GLN A 248 1.46 25.97 -13.44
CA GLN A 248 1.77 26.82 -12.30
C GLN A 248 0.51 27.52 -11.83
N VAL A 249 0.20 27.40 -10.55
CA VAL A 249 -0.90 28.09 -9.88
C VAL A 249 -0.31 29.00 -8.80
N VAL A 250 -0.78 30.24 -8.75
CA VAL A 250 -0.33 31.21 -7.75
C VAL A 250 -1.31 31.21 -6.59
N GLY A 251 -0.83 30.84 -5.40
CA GLY A 251 -1.62 30.85 -4.17
C GLY A 251 -1.08 31.86 -3.17
N ARG A 252 -1.95 32.65 -2.52
CA ARG A 252 -1.54 33.56 -1.45
C ARG A 252 -1.36 32.77 -0.14
N PRO A 253 -0.14 32.60 0.39
CA PRO A 253 0.09 31.76 1.57
C PRO A 253 -0.43 32.45 2.85
N LEU A 254 -0.98 31.65 3.76
CA LEU A 254 -1.42 32.10 5.10
C LEU A 254 -0.30 31.93 6.15
N ASN A 255 0.34 30.76 6.16
CA ASN A 255 1.41 30.42 7.09
C ASN A 255 2.53 29.69 6.34
N CYS A 256 3.77 30.15 6.52
CA CYS A 256 4.99 29.50 6.03
C CYS A 256 5.79 28.88 7.18
N GLU A 257 5.11 28.27 8.16
CA GLU A 257 5.79 27.57 9.24
C GLU A 257 6.23 26.17 8.79
N ILE A 258 7.51 25.86 9.00
CA ILE A 258 8.11 24.56 8.66
C ILE A 258 7.40 23.46 9.46
N GLY A 259 6.81 22.47 8.77
CA GLY A 259 6.16 21.31 9.38
C GLY A 259 4.63 21.40 9.55
N LYS A 260 3.99 22.52 9.22
CA LYS A 260 2.52 22.63 9.12
C LYS A 260 2.06 22.49 7.68
N LYS A 261 0.86 21.92 7.45
CA LYS A 261 0.24 21.87 6.12
C LYS A 261 0.12 23.28 5.55
N ASN A 262 0.59 23.47 4.31
CA ASN A 262 0.48 24.76 3.62
C ASN A 262 -1.00 25.15 3.47
N ARG A 263 -1.36 26.34 3.95
CA ARG A 263 -2.71 26.91 3.79
C ARG A 263 -2.63 28.16 2.91
N PHE A 264 -3.62 28.33 2.05
CA PHE A 264 -3.72 29.44 1.12
C PHE A 264 -5.08 30.13 1.25
N TYR A 265 -5.16 31.39 0.82
CA TYR A 265 -6.45 32.00 0.51
C TYR A 265 -6.90 31.50 -0.87
N GLY A 266 -8.11 30.94 -0.92
CA GLY A 266 -8.80 30.55 -2.14
C GLY A 266 -9.26 31.77 -2.95
N GLU A 267 -9.74 31.52 -4.16
CA GLU A 267 -10.31 32.56 -5.02
C GLU A 267 -11.60 33.17 -4.45
N ASP A 268 -12.29 32.41 -3.60
CA ASP A 268 -13.45 32.80 -2.80
C ASP A 268 -13.09 33.63 -1.56
N GLY A 269 -11.80 33.84 -1.27
CA GLY A 269 -11.32 34.53 -0.08
C GLY A 269 -11.27 33.67 1.18
N GLU A 270 -11.70 32.41 1.10
CA GLU A 270 -11.71 31.47 2.23
C GLU A 270 -10.37 30.74 2.37
N GLN A 271 -10.10 30.18 3.55
CA GLN A 271 -8.87 29.43 3.77
C GLN A 271 -8.97 28.01 3.22
N CYS A 272 -8.04 27.60 2.36
CA CYS A 272 -8.04 26.29 1.73
C CYS A 272 -6.65 25.61 1.71
N GLY A 273 -6.65 24.29 1.48
CA GLY A 273 -5.43 23.51 1.22
C GLY A 273 -4.95 23.65 -0.21
N VAL A 274 -3.78 23.08 -0.52
CA VAL A 274 -3.13 23.20 -1.84
C VAL A 274 -4.01 22.56 -2.94
N GLU A 275 -4.63 21.43 -2.61
CA GLU A 275 -5.46 20.63 -3.51
C GLU A 275 -6.80 21.33 -3.81
N GLN A 276 -7.39 21.95 -2.79
CA GLN A 276 -8.61 22.74 -2.95
C GLN A 276 -8.37 24.00 -3.79
N LEU A 277 -7.23 24.67 -3.60
CA LEU A 277 -6.84 25.80 -4.44
C LEU A 277 -6.67 25.37 -5.91
N ALA A 278 -6.04 24.21 -6.14
CA ALA A 278 -5.94 23.64 -7.48
C ALA A 278 -7.31 23.33 -8.09
N LEU A 279 -8.25 22.76 -7.32
CA LEU A 279 -9.63 22.54 -7.78
C LEU A 279 -10.33 23.84 -8.18
N GLN A 280 -10.22 24.90 -7.37
CA GLN A 280 -10.77 26.23 -7.69
C GLN A 280 -10.20 26.77 -9.02
N HIS A 281 -8.88 26.70 -9.19
CA HIS A 281 -8.21 27.13 -10.42
C HIS A 281 -8.74 26.39 -11.67
N TYR A 282 -8.90 25.06 -11.60
CA TYR A 282 -9.43 24.28 -12.71
C TYR A 282 -10.92 24.54 -12.99
N ALA A 283 -11.69 24.93 -11.96
CA ALA A 283 -13.09 25.30 -12.09
C ALA A 283 -13.28 26.69 -12.74
N CYS A 284 -12.53 27.71 -12.30
CA CYS A 284 -12.77 29.11 -12.63
C CYS A 284 -12.26 29.57 -14.01
N GLU A 285 -11.19 28.98 -14.55
CA GLU A 285 -10.53 29.51 -15.76
C GLU A 285 -11.22 29.15 -17.11
N GLY A 286 -12.53 29.32 -17.28
CA GLY A 286 -13.19 29.07 -18.59
C GLY A 286 -13.01 27.63 -19.12
N ARG A 287 -12.59 26.71 -18.24
CA ARG A 287 -12.29 25.31 -18.56
C ARG A 287 -13.41 24.38 -18.09
N GLY A 288 -14.26 24.80 -17.15
CA GLY A 288 -15.45 24.07 -16.73
C GLY A 288 -15.17 22.66 -16.20
N TRP A 289 -14.02 22.47 -15.53
CA TRP A 289 -13.71 21.18 -14.92
C TRP A 289 -14.45 21.04 -13.60
N TYR A 290 -15.10 19.90 -13.44
CA TYR A 290 -15.51 19.35 -12.15
C TYR A 290 -14.41 18.41 -11.68
N GLY A 291 -14.31 18.17 -10.37
CA GLY A 291 -13.32 17.23 -9.88
C GLY A 291 -13.36 17.03 -8.39
N VAL A 292 -12.61 16.02 -7.95
CA VAL A 292 -12.56 15.58 -6.56
C VAL A 292 -11.12 15.35 -6.12
N HIS A 293 -10.85 15.61 -4.84
CA HIS A 293 -9.58 15.30 -4.19
C HIS A 293 -9.69 13.97 -3.44
N THR A 294 -9.15 12.91 -4.04
CA THR A 294 -9.44 11.54 -3.62
C THR A 294 -8.22 10.64 -3.52
N GLU A 295 -7.05 11.11 -3.98
CA GLU A 295 -5.84 10.29 -4.10
C GLU A 295 -6.19 8.95 -4.79
N SER A 296 -5.80 7.83 -4.20
CA SER A 296 -6.09 6.49 -4.74
C SER A 296 -7.54 6.02 -4.50
N GLY A 297 -8.30 6.67 -3.59
CA GLY A 297 -9.59 6.19 -3.10
C GLY A 297 -10.67 6.01 -4.18
N ILE A 298 -10.81 7.00 -5.09
CA ILE A 298 -11.81 6.91 -6.16
C ILE A 298 -11.50 5.77 -7.14
N TRP A 299 -10.21 5.57 -7.44
CA TRP A 299 -9.76 4.55 -8.38
C TRP A 299 -9.93 3.15 -7.83
N LEU A 300 -9.62 2.96 -6.55
CA LEU A 300 -9.86 1.69 -5.87
C LEU A 300 -11.35 1.39 -5.71
N THR A 301 -12.18 2.42 -5.53
CA THR A 301 -13.65 2.28 -5.52
C THR A 301 -14.18 1.87 -6.88
N ILE A 302 -13.75 2.54 -7.96
CA ILE A 302 -14.10 2.18 -9.34
C ILE A 302 -13.66 0.74 -9.64
N PHE A 303 -12.41 0.38 -9.29
CA PHE A 303 -11.90 -0.98 -9.47
C PHE A 303 -12.75 -2.01 -8.73
N GLY A 304 -13.04 -1.78 -7.44
CA GLY A 304 -13.82 -2.70 -6.62
C GLY A 304 -15.23 -2.91 -7.17
N LEU A 305 -15.88 -1.86 -7.69
CA LEU A 305 -17.21 -1.95 -8.29
C LEU A 305 -17.18 -2.68 -9.64
N LEU A 306 -16.25 -2.32 -10.53
CA LEU A 306 -16.14 -2.92 -11.87
C LEU A 306 -15.66 -4.37 -11.84
N MET A 307 -14.86 -4.74 -10.84
CA MET A 307 -14.27 -6.07 -10.71
C MET A 307 -14.94 -6.89 -9.59
N TRP A 308 -16.08 -6.45 -9.06
CA TRP A 308 -16.74 -7.09 -7.90
C TRP A 308 -16.90 -8.61 -8.04
N ASP A 309 -17.51 -9.05 -9.15
CA ASP A 309 -17.75 -10.48 -9.42
C ASP A 309 -16.45 -11.27 -9.59
N VAL A 310 -15.39 -10.62 -10.05
CA VAL A 310 -14.06 -11.23 -10.18
C VAL A 310 -13.38 -11.33 -8.82
N ILE A 311 -13.45 -10.29 -8.00
CA ILE A 311 -12.86 -10.26 -6.65
C ILE A 311 -13.47 -11.37 -5.78
N PHE A 312 -14.79 -11.54 -5.86
CA PHE A 312 -15.55 -12.52 -5.06
C PHE A 312 -15.85 -13.82 -5.80
N SER A 313 -15.16 -14.11 -6.91
CA SER A 313 -15.31 -15.36 -7.63
C SER A 313 -14.81 -16.56 -6.82
N ASP A 314 -15.38 -17.73 -7.07
CA ASP A 314 -14.99 -18.99 -6.43
C ASP A 314 -13.56 -19.40 -6.78
N VAL A 315 -12.64 -19.22 -5.84
CA VAL A 315 -11.26 -19.70 -5.90
C VAL A 315 -10.93 -20.42 -4.58
N PRO A 316 -10.32 -21.62 -4.62
CA PRO A 316 -9.96 -22.34 -3.40
C PRO A 316 -9.04 -21.53 -2.47
N ASN A 317 -9.29 -21.65 -1.17
CA ASN A 317 -8.50 -21.15 -0.04
C ASN A 317 -8.36 -19.63 0.11
N VAL A 318 -8.85 -18.82 -0.82
CA VAL A 318 -8.72 -17.35 -0.72
C VAL A 318 -9.76 -16.72 0.23
N PHE A 319 -10.84 -17.45 0.53
CA PHE A 319 -11.85 -17.10 1.52
C PHE A 319 -11.97 -18.22 2.55
N CYS A 320 -11.53 -17.95 3.77
CA CYS A 320 -11.54 -18.87 4.91
C CYS A 320 -12.76 -18.63 5.81
N THR A 321 -13.23 -17.39 5.96
CA THR A 321 -14.40 -17.04 6.77
C THR A 321 -15.32 -16.05 6.07
N ARG A 322 -16.53 -15.86 6.60
CA ARG A 322 -17.53 -14.90 6.08
C ARG A 322 -17.27 -13.44 6.47
N PHE A 323 -16.12 -13.15 7.11
CA PHE A 323 -15.76 -11.84 7.64
C PHE A 323 -14.61 -11.19 6.87
N GLN A 324 -14.37 -11.61 5.63
CA GLN A 324 -13.34 -11.06 4.77
C GLN A 324 -13.90 -10.00 3.82
N THR A 325 -13.16 -8.91 3.68
CA THR A 325 -13.50 -7.80 2.76
C THR A 325 -12.81 -7.93 1.39
N ALA A 326 -11.93 -8.92 1.24
CA ALA A 326 -11.21 -9.26 0.01
C ALA A 326 -10.68 -10.70 0.09
N PRO A 327 -10.39 -11.33 -1.06
CA PRO A 327 -9.72 -12.61 -1.08
C PRO A 327 -8.27 -12.44 -0.61
N LEU A 328 -7.74 -13.43 0.11
CA LEU A 328 -6.38 -13.40 0.67
C LEU A 328 -5.28 -13.24 -0.40
N ASP A 329 -5.58 -13.59 -1.66
CA ASP A 329 -4.64 -13.50 -2.76
C ASP A 329 -4.64 -12.14 -3.49
N LEU A 330 -5.55 -11.20 -3.18
CA LEU A 330 -5.69 -9.91 -3.90
C LEU A 330 -4.38 -9.13 -4.02
N GLU A 331 -3.60 -9.09 -2.94
CA GLU A 331 -2.35 -8.34 -2.85
C GLU A 331 -1.12 -9.19 -3.24
N THR A 332 -1.33 -10.27 -4.00
CA THR A 332 -0.29 -11.22 -4.38
C THR A 332 -0.23 -11.46 -5.89
N SER A 333 0.88 -12.02 -6.37
CA SER A 333 1.06 -12.34 -7.78
C SER A 333 0.16 -13.47 -8.29
N SER A 334 -0.59 -14.18 -7.42
CA SER A 334 -1.48 -15.27 -7.82
C SER A 334 -2.90 -14.81 -8.19
N PHE A 335 -3.31 -13.60 -7.81
CA PHE A 335 -4.68 -13.11 -8.07
C PHE A 335 -5.05 -13.15 -9.56
N TYR A 336 -4.20 -12.53 -10.40
CA TYR A 336 -4.44 -12.46 -11.83
C TYR A 336 -4.38 -13.84 -12.52
N PRO A 337 -3.33 -14.67 -12.33
CA PRO A 337 -3.29 -16.01 -12.92
C PRO A 337 -4.49 -16.89 -12.55
N ALA A 338 -4.92 -16.87 -11.28
CA ALA A 338 -6.03 -17.69 -10.79
C ALA A 338 -7.38 -17.33 -11.43
N ARG A 339 -7.54 -16.08 -11.88
CA ARG A 339 -8.80 -15.55 -12.45
C ARG A 339 -8.64 -15.05 -13.88
N LYS A 340 -7.58 -15.44 -14.59
CA LYS A 340 -7.19 -14.85 -15.88
C LYS A 340 -8.35 -14.76 -16.87
N THR A 341 -9.09 -15.85 -17.07
CA THR A 341 -10.22 -15.89 -18.01
C THR A 341 -11.34 -14.93 -17.62
N LEU A 342 -11.70 -14.87 -16.33
CA LEU A 342 -12.74 -13.97 -15.81
C LEU A 342 -12.30 -12.51 -15.93
N ILE A 343 -11.04 -12.22 -15.55
CA ILE A 343 -10.45 -10.88 -15.66
C ILE A 343 -10.46 -10.41 -17.10
N GLU A 344 -9.90 -11.17 -18.04
CA GLU A 344 -9.81 -10.76 -19.44
C GLU A 344 -11.20 -10.54 -20.07
N THR A 345 -12.18 -11.38 -19.72
CA THR A 345 -13.58 -11.19 -20.17
C THR A 345 -14.17 -9.89 -19.61
N GLN A 346 -13.97 -9.61 -18.33
CA GLN A 346 -14.45 -8.39 -17.70
C GLN A 346 -13.78 -7.14 -18.27
N LEU A 347 -12.46 -7.20 -18.50
CA LEU A 347 -11.69 -6.12 -19.11
C LEU A 347 -12.16 -5.82 -20.53
N GLN A 348 -12.50 -6.83 -21.33
CA GLN A 348 -13.04 -6.64 -22.67
C GLN A 348 -14.39 -5.89 -22.64
N ARG A 349 -15.29 -6.25 -21.72
CA ARG A 349 -16.57 -5.54 -21.54
C ARG A 349 -16.36 -4.07 -21.15
N ILE A 350 -15.42 -3.81 -20.24
CA ILE A 350 -15.04 -2.44 -19.84
C ILE A 350 -14.51 -1.67 -21.05
N HIS A 351 -13.63 -2.30 -21.85
CA HIS A 351 -13.06 -1.71 -23.05
C HIS A 351 -14.13 -1.33 -24.08
N GLU A 352 -15.17 -2.15 -24.22
CA GLU A 352 -16.31 -1.96 -25.14
C GLU A 352 -17.33 -0.92 -24.66
N GLY A 353 -17.13 -0.32 -23.48
CA GLY A 353 -17.95 0.80 -22.98
C GLY A 353 -19.00 0.42 -21.95
N MET A 354 -19.01 -0.82 -21.45
CA MET A 354 -19.98 -1.26 -20.44
C MET A 354 -19.68 -0.76 -19.01
N ALA A 355 -18.61 0.02 -18.83
CA ALA A 355 -18.13 0.40 -17.50
C ALA A 355 -19.17 1.15 -16.65
N GLU A 356 -19.91 2.10 -17.22
CA GLU A 356 -20.91 2.86 -16.47
C GLU A 356 -22.06 1.97 -15.98
N GLU A 357 -22.63 1.15 -16.86
CA GLU A 357 -23.72 0.22 -16.53
C GLU A 357 -23.29 -0.80 -15.47
N MET A 358 -22.09 -1.37 -15.62
CA MET A 358 -21.51 -2.31 -14.66
C MET A 358 -21.31 -1.65 -13.29
N LEU A 359 -20.81 -0.41 -13.26
CA LEU A 359 -20.61 0.35 -12.03
C LEU A 359 -21.93 0.62 -11.31
N ILE A 360 -22.98 1.06 -12.03
CA ILE A 360 -24.31 1.32 -11.47
C ILE A 360 -24.89 0.03 -10.89
N THR A 361 -24.89 -1.05 -11.66
CA THR A 361 -25.44 -2.35 -11.24
C THR A 361 -24.74 -2.87 -9.98
N SER A 362 -23.41 -2.77 -9.95
CA SER A 362 -22.59 -3.18 -8.81
C SER A 362 -22.84 -2.30 -7.59
N TRP A 363 -22.97 -0.98 -7.78
CA TRP A 363 -23.30 -0.04 -6.70
C TRP A 363 -24.65 -0.38 -6.07
N GLU A 364 -25.71 -0.49 -6.86
CA GLU A 364 -27.07 -0.75 -6.37
C GLU A 364 -27.19 -2.10 -5.64
N SER A 365 -26.52 -3.12 -6.16
CA SER A 365 -26.56 -4.47 -5.60
C SER A 365 -25.77 -4.60 -4.29
N ASN A 366 -24.66 -3.84 -4.18
CA ASN A 366 -23.66 -4.04 -3.13
C ASN A 366 -23.50 -2.86 -2.18
N PHE A 367 -24.29 -1.79 -2.32
CA PHE A 367 -24.18 -0.61 -1.46
C PHE A 367 -24.10 -0.95 0.03
N GLY A 368 -23.18 -0.29 0.74
CA GLY A 368 -22.90 -0.50 2.16
C GLY A 368 -22.17 -1.81 2.51
N THR A 369 -21.78 -2.62 1.52
CA THR A 369 -21.05 -3.88 1.75
C THR A 369 -19.55 -3.60 1.84
N SER A 370 -18.90 -4.04 2.92
CA SER A 370 -17.47 -3.86 3.16
C SER A 370 -16.65 -4.58 2.09
N CYS A 371 -15.82 -3.83 1.37
CA CYS A 371 -14.89 -4.35 0.38
C CYS A 371 -13.59 -3.57 0.44
N ARG A 372 -12.45 -4.28 0.39
CA ARG A 372 -11.13 -3.64 0.32
C ARG A 372 -11.08 -2.70 -0.89
N GLY A 373 -10.66 -1.46 -0.65
CA GLY A 373 -10.53 -0.43 -1.70
C GLY A 373 -11.79 0.39 -1.98
N ILE A 374 -12.97 -0.02 -1.50
CA ILE A 374 -14.22 0.73 -1.70
C ILE A 374 -14.50 1.62 -0.49
N ASN A 375 -14.80 2.90 -0.75
CA ASN A 375 -15.31 3.82 0.26
C ASN A 375 -16.67 4.38 -0.17
N TRP A 376 -17.75 3.88 0.45
CA TRP A 376 -19.13 4.25 0.14
C TRP A 376 -19.51 5.67 0.57
N GLU A 377 -18.81 6.25 1.56
CA GLU A 377 -19.14 7.55 2.13
C GLU A 377 -18.42 8.71 1.43
N ARG A 378 -17.22 8.44 0.88
CA ARG A 378 -16.37 9.47 0.29
C ARG A 378 -16.76 9.85 -1.14
N HIS A 379 -17.49 8.99 -1.85
CA HIS A 379 -17.80 9.17 -3.27
C HIS A 379 -19.29 8.98 -3.53
N SER A 380 -19.88 9.89 -4.31
CA SER A 380 -21.25 9.71 -4.78
C SER A 380 -21.30 8.84 -6.04
N LEU A 381 -22.41 8.13 -6.26
CA LEU A 381 -22.64 7.40 -7.52
C LEU A 381 -22.56 8.34 -8.73
N SER A 382 -23.02 9.59 -8.59
CA SER A 382 -22.96 10.58 -9.67
C SER A 382 -21.51 10.90 -10.08
N ASP A 383 -20.61 11.10 -9.11
CA ASP A 383 -19.21 11.38 -9.39
C ASP A 383 -18.51 10.17 -10.01
N LEU A 384 -18.78 8.97 -9.51
CA LEU A 384 -18.22 7.73 -10.04
C LEU A 384 -18.65 7.51 -11.49
N ARG A 385 -19.94 7.72 -11.79
CA ARG A 385 -20.47 7.66 -13.16
C ARG A 385 -19.78 8.68 -14.07
N ALA A 386 -19.73 9.94 -13.64
CA ALA A 386 -19.10 10.99 -14.43
C ALA A 386 -17.61 10.69 -14.72
N ALA A 387 -16.88 10.19 -13.71
CA ALA A 387 -15.50 9.76 -13.83
C ALA A 387 -15.34 8.64 -14.87
N VAL A 388 -16.10 7.54 -14.77
CA VAL A 388 -15.93 6.41 -15.70
C VAL A 388 -16.30 6.78 -17.14
N SER A 389 -17.35 7.58 -17.34
CA SER A 389 -17.79 8.00 -18.67
C SER A 389 -16.79 8.96 -19.32
N CYS A 390 -16.14 9.84 -18.54
CA CYS A 390 -15.15 10.79 -19.06
C CYS A 390 -13.75 10.20 -19.25
N VAL A 391 -13.36 9.18 -18.47
CA VAL A 391 -12.08 8.46 -18.64
C VAL A 391 -12.11 7.56 -19.87
N GLY A 392 -13.25 6.90 -20.11
CA GLY A 392 -13.46 5.99 -21.22
C GLY A 392 -12.94 4.57 -20.99
N GLY A 393 -13.58 3.61 -21.66
CA GLY A 393 -13.38 2.17 -21.43
C GLY A 393 -11.94 1.68 -21.62
N ARG A 394 -11.19 2.21 -22.60
CA ARG A 394 -9.82 1.77 -22.88
C ARG A 394 -8.86 2.04 -21.71
N CYS A 395 -8.92 3.25 -21.16
CA CYS A 395 -8.07 3.65 -20.05
C CYS A 395 -8.48 2.91 -18.76
N LEU A 396 -9.78 2.75 -18.53
CA LEU A 396 -10.31 1.98 -17.39
C LEU A 396 -9.91 0.50 -17.44
N ALA A 397 -9.98 -0.14 -18.60
CA ALA A 397 -9.56 -1.53 -18.77
C ALA A 397 -8.06 -1.69 -18.46
N SER A 398 -7.20 -0.82 -19.00
CA SER A 398 -5.77 -0.84 -18.70
C SER A 398 -5.47 -0.64 -17.21
N LEU A 399 -6.18 0.29 -16.56
CA LEU A 399 -6.07 0.52 -15.12
C LEU A 399 -6.47 -0.71 -14.31
N CYS A 400 -7.63 -1.29 -14.61
CA CYS A 400 -8.13 -2.49 -13.91
C CYS A 400 -7.17 -3.68 -14.12
N GLN A 401 -6.64 -3.85 -15.33
CA GLN A 401 -5.65 -4.89 -15.62
C GLN A 401 -4.41 -4.74 -14.74
N ASN A 402 -3.86 -3.53 -14.64
CA ASN A 402 -2.68 -3.25 -13.81
C ASN A 402 -2.95 -3.53 -12.32
N LEU A 403 -4.12 -3.14 -11.80
CA LEU A 403 -4.51 -3.42 -10.43
C LEU A 403 -4.76 -4.92 -10.17
N CYS A 404 -5.29 -5.67 -11.13
CA CYS A 404 -5.38 -7.13 -11.00
C CYS A 404 -4.00 -7.80 -10.99
N GLN A 405 -3.07 -7.32 -11.79
CA GLN A 405 -1.72 -7.89 -11.87
C GLN A 405 -0.88 -7.59 -10.63
N ASP A 406 -1.08 -6.44 -10.01
CA ASP A 406 -0.30 -6.01 -8.84
C ASP A 406 -1.01 -4.94 -8.01
N TYR A 407 -2.07 -5.34 -7.31
CA TYR A 407 -2.84 -4.45 -6.45
C TYR A 407 -1.97 -3.81 -5.37
N ARG A 408 -1.06 -4.59 -4.76
CA ARG A 408 -0.23 -4.14 -3.64
C ARG A 408 0.67 -2.97 -4.02
N SER A 409 1.38 -3.08 -5.15
CA SER A 409 2.34 -2.05 -5.57
C SER A 409 1.68 -0.79 -6.12
N TRP A 410 0.42 -0.88 -6.54
CA TRP A 410 -0.27 0.19 -7.25
C TRP A 410 -1.48 0.77 -6.48
N SER A 411 -1.89 0.19 -5.36
CA SER A 411 -2.98 0.73 -4.53
C SER A 411 -2.69 2.08 -3.83
N SER A 412 -1.48 2.63 -4.01
CA SER A 412 -1.09 3.94 -3.46
C SER A 412 -0.29 4.78 -4.46
N GLY A 413 -0.29 6.09 -4.22
CA GLY A 413 0.47 7.09 -4.98
C GLY A 413 -0.17 7.53 -6.29
N MET A 414 -1.47 7.28 -6.47
CA MET A 414 -2.26 7.88 -7.55
C MET A 414 -2.29 9.42 -7.44
N PRO A 415 -2.50 10.13 -8.57
CA PRO A 415 -2.66 11.59 -8.57
C PRO A 415 -3.75 12.07 -7.62
N ASP A 416 -3.49 13.20 -6.95
CA ASP A 416 -4.39 13.77 -5.92
C ASP A 416 -5.79 14.05 -6.45
N LEU A 417 -5.88 14.65 -7.65
CA LEU A 417 -7.13 15.09 -8.26
C LEU A 417 -7.52 14.22 -9.46
N LEU A 418 -8.80 13.87 -9.53
CA LEU A 418 -9.48 13.46 -10.75
C LEU A 418 -10.43 14.56 -11.18
N LEU A 419 -10.20 15.11 -12.37
CA LEU A 419 -11.02 16.13 -12.99
C LEU A 419 -11.75 15.54 -14.20
N TRP A 420 -12.97 16.00 -14.45
CA TRP A 420 -13.72 15.68 -15.65
C TRP A 420 -14.54 16.86 -16.14
N ARG A 421 -14.88 16.84 -17.43
CA ARG A 421 -15.88 17.74 -18.02
C ARG A 421 -16.56 17.07 -19.20
N PHE A 422 -17.83 17.39 -19.37
CA PHE A 422 -18.62 16.92 -20.51
C PHE A 422 -18.63 17.95 -21.64
N HIS A 423 -18.50 17.47 -22.86
CA HIS A 423 -18.66 18.19 -24.12
C HIS A 423 -19.95 17.69 -24.79
N GLY A 424 -21.10 18.14 -24.28
CA GLY A 424 -22.42 17.63 -24.68
C GLY A 424 -22.81 16.37 -23.91
N GLU A 425 -23.81 15.63 -24.40
CA GLU A 425 -24.42 14.51 -23.65
C GLU A 425 -23.58 13.22 -23.65
N TYR A 426 -22.77 12.97 -24.69
CA TYR A 426 -22.14 11.66 -24.92
C TYR A 426 -20.61 11.70 -25.01
N LYS A 427 -19.99 12.85 -24.80
CA LYS A 427 -18.53 12.99 -24.83
C LYS A 427 -18.07 13.72 -23.60
N GLY A 428 -17.06 13.21 -22.95
CA GLY A 428 -16.37 13.88 -21.86
C GLY A 428 -14.87 13.66 -21.97
N GLU A 429 -14.14 14.39 -21.17
CA GLU A 429 -12.72 14.14 -20.98
C GLU A 429 -12.40 14.16 -19.49
N ALA A 430 -11.44 13.33 -19.11
CA ALA A 430 -10.90 13.28 -17.76
C ALA A 430 -9.44 13.72 -17.75
N LYS A 431 -9.01 14.27 -16.62
CA LYS A 431 -7.64 14.66 -16.36
C LYS A 431 -7.24 14.29 -14.94
N LEU A 432 -6.05 13.72 -14.81
CA LEU A 432 -5.47 13.38 -13.51
C LEU A 432 -4.39 14.40 -13.18
N VAL A 433 -4.48 15.00 -12.00
CA VAL A 433 -3.56 16.07 -11.59
C VAL A 433 -2.94 15.74 -10.25
N GLU A 434 -1.61 15.68 -10.25
CA GLU A 434 -0.82 15.60 -9.03
C GLU A 434 -0.47 17.02 -8.56
N VAL A 435 -0.83 17.37 -7.34
CA VAL A 435 -0.68 18.72 -6.79
C VAL A 435 0.57 18.76 -5.92
N LYS A 436 1.41 19.78 -6.11
CA LYS A 436 2.61 19.99 -5.31
C LYS A 436 2.65 21.39 -4.74
N GLY A 437 2.77 21.46 -3.41
CA GLY A 437 3.06 22.70 -2.72
C GLY A 437 4.46 23.22 -3.05
N PRO A 438 4.82 24.42 -2.56
CA PRO A 438 6.05 25.13 -2.94
C PRO A 438 7.34 24.34 -2.68
N THR A 439 7.36 23.51 -1.63
CA THR A 439 8.51 22.71 -1.20
C THR A 439 8.45 21.25 -1.64
N ASP A 440 7.33 20.83 -2.21
CA ASP A 440 7.03 19.42 -2.39
C ASP A 440 7.57 18.91 -3.73
N ARG A 441 7.97 17.64 -3.73
CA ARG A 441 8.45 16.93 -4.93
C ARG A 441 7.64 15.67 -5.14
N LEU A 442 7.58 15.22 -6.38
CA LEU A 442 7.01 13.92 -6.71
C LEU A 442 7.78 12.81 -5.98
N SER A 443 7.05 11.94 -5.29
CA SER A 443 7.62 10.68 -4.82
C SER A 443 7.94 9.77 -6.01
N GLU A 444 8.78 8.77 -5.80
CA GLU A 444 9.11 7.82 -6.87
C GLU A 444 7.89 6.97 -7.28
N GLN A 445 7.00 6.69 -6.34
CA GLN A 445 5.73 6.01 -6.61
C GLN A 445 4.80 6.88 -7.47
N GLN A 446 4.64 8.16 -7.14
CA GLN A 446 3.82 9.10 -7.92
C GLN A 446 4.39 9.27 -9.34
N ARG A 447 5.72 9.37 -9.47
CA ARG A 447 6.36 9.45 -10.79
C ARG A 447 6.15 8.16 -11.60
N ALA A 448 6.24 6.99 -10.97
CA ALA A 448 5.95 5.72 -11.62
C ALA A 448 4.50 5.68 -12.12
N TRP A 449 3.54 6.14 -11.30
CA TRP A 449 2.13 6.25 -11.67
C TRP A 449 1.91 7.19 -12.85
N LEU A 450 2.45 8.42 -12.80
CA LEU A 450 2.26 9.41 -13.87
C LEU A 450 2.79 8.89 -15.22
N LEU A 451 3.94 8.21 -15.23
CA LEU A 451 4.47 7.63 -16.46
C LEU A 451 3.60 6.47 -16.96
N LEU A 452 3.15 5.59 -16.07
CA LEU A 452 2.28 4.48 -16.45
C LEU A 452 0.92 4.98 -16.99
N LEU A 453 0.33 5.99 -16.35
CA LEU A 453 -0.94 6.58 -16.77
C LEU A 453 -0.83 7.23 -18.16
N MET A 454 0.28 7.92 -18.45
CA MET A 454 0.56 8.43 -19.80
C MET A 454 0.65 7.30 -20.83
N ASP A 455 1.27 6.17 -20.48
CA ASP A 455 1.39 5.01 -21.38
C ASP A 455 0.02 4.35 -21.64
N MET A 456 -0.88 4.40 -20.65
CA MET A 456 -2.27 3.95 -20.76
C MET A 456 -3.17 4.92 -21.54
N GLY A 457 -2.69 6.12 -21.86
CA GLY A 457 -3.44 7.14 -22.62
C GLY A 457 -4.19 8.16 -21.77
N PHE A 458 -3.97 8.22 -20.45
CA PHE A 458 -4.57 9.25 -19.60
C PHE A 458 -3.94 10.63 -19.84
N ASN A 459 -4.75 11.67 -19.72
CA ASN A 459 -4.28 13.05 -19.65
C ASN A 459 -3.81 13.36 -18.22
N VAL A 460 -2.49 13.47 -18.03
CA VAL A 460 -1.89 13.73 -16.71
C VAL A 460 -1.13 15.05 -16.67
N GLU A 461 -1.21 15.74 -15.53
CA GLU A 461 -0.50 17.00 -15.29
C GLU A 461 0.03 17.05 -13.85
N VAL A 462 1.07 17.86 -13.63
CA VAL A 462 1.53 18.25 -12.29
C VAL A 462 1.19 19.71 -12.06
N CYS A 463 0.36 19.99 -11.05
CA CYS A 463 -0.01 21.34 -10.65
C CYS A 463 0.93 21.82 -9.53
N LYS A 464 1.81 22.77 -9.83
CA LYS A 464 2.71 23.39 -8.86
C LYS A 464 2.08 24.65 -8.31
N VAL A 465 1.79 24.66 -7.02
CA VAL A 465 1.32 25.84 -6.32
C VAL A 465 2.53 26.61 -5.79
N SER A 466 2.64 27.87 -6.20
CA SER A 466 3.72 28.77 -5.82
C SER A 466 3.16 30.02 -5.12
N PRO A 467 3.89 30.59 -4.15
CA PRO A 467 3.53 31.89 -3.60
C PRO A 467 3.65 32.98 -4.69
N PRO A 468 2.90 34.09 -4.59
CA PRO A 468 3.08 35.22 -5.48
C PRO A 468 4.54 35.71 -5.45
N ALA A 469 5.05 36.13 -6.61
CA ALA A 469 6.38 36.72 -6.69
C ALA A 469 6.47 37.89 -5.70
N LYS A 470 7.54 37.93 -4.89
CA LYS A 470 7.80 39.09 -4.04
C LYS A 470 7.97 40.30 -4.95
N CYS A 471 7.11 41.31 -4.81
CA CYS A 471 7.35 42.61 -5.43
C CYS A 471 8.70 43.12 -4.92
N SER A 472 9.66 43.23 -5.82
CA SER A 472 11.01 43.77 -5.60
C SER A 472 10.98 45.26 -5.36
#